data_AF-A0A1F3D2K9-F1
#
_entry.id   AF-A0A1F3D2K9-F1
#
_cell.length_a   1.000
_cell.length_b   1.000
_cell.length_c   1.000
_cell.angle_alpha   90.00
_cell.angle_beta   90.00
_cell.angle_gamma   90.00
#
_symmetry.space_group_name_H-M   'P 1'
#
loop_
_entity.id
_entity.type
_entity.pdbx_description
1 polymer ?
#
loop_
_entity_poly.entity_id
_entity_poly.type
_entity_poly.pdbx_seq_one_letter_code
_entity_poly.pdbx_strand_id
1 'polypeptide(L)' 'MKKKLAVVALGGNALLRGDQTGTIDEQEQNTTETLENLVFLINEGYDLVITHGNGPQVGNILMRNDAH' A
#
# COMPACT_ATOMS: atom_id res chain seq x y z
N MET A 1 -27.44 -0.11 14.20
CA MET A 1 -27.37 0.41 12.80
C MET A 1 -26.32 -0.38 12.05
N LYS A 2 -26.50 -0.62 10.75
CA LYS A 2 -25.51 -1.32 9.92
C LYS A 2 -24.33 -0.38 9.66
N LYS A 3 -23.10 -0.82 9.91
CA LYS A 3 -21.89 -0.05 9.59
C LYS A 3 -21.80 0.19 8.09
N LYS A 4 -21.25 1.34 7.70
CA LYS A 4 -20.97 1.65 6.29
C LYS A 4 -19.69 0.93 5.87
N LEU A 5 -19.63 0.44 4.64
CA LEU A 5 -18.44 -0.18 4.06
C LEU A 5 -17.67 0.86 3.25
N ALA A 6 -16.38 1.01 3.52
CA ALA A 6 -15.43 1.75 2.69
C ALA A 6 -14.46 0.76 2.03
N VAL A 7 -14.36 0.83 0.70
CA VAL A 7 -13.40 0.04 -0.08
C VAL A 7 -12.36 1.00 -0.65
N VAL A 8 -11.10 0.83 -0.24
CA VAL A 8 -9.99 1.72 -0.61
C VAL A 8 -9.01 0.94 -1.48
N ALA A 9 -8.80 1.42 -2.71
CA ALA A 9 -7.82 0.86 -3.63
C ALA A 9 -6.59 1.77 -3.70
N LEU A 10 -5.46 1.27 -3.20
CA LEU A 10 -4.18 1.97 -3.22
C LEU A 10 -3.41 1.69 -4.51
N GLY A 11 -2.68 2.68 -5.01
CA GLY A 11 -1.71 2.45 -6.08
C GLY A 11 -0.52 1.63 -5.57
N GLY A 12 0.16 0.87 -6.44
CA GLY A 12 1.40 0.17 -6.04
C GLY A 12 2.52 1.11 -5.58
N ASN A 13 2.49 2.35 -6.07
CA ASN A 13 3.41 3.42 -5.66
C ASN A 13 3.18 3.91 -4.22
N ALA A 14 2.03 3.58 -3.62
CA ALA A 14 1.77 3.87 -2.21
C ALA A 14 2.61 3.00 -1.27
N LEU A 15 3.16 1.89 -1.77
CA LEU A 15 4.00 0.97 -1.02
C LEU A 15 5.47 1.10 -1.44
N LEU A 16 5.74 1.40 -2.71
CA LEU A 16 7.10 1.55 -3.23
C LEU A 16 7.17 2.71 -4.24
N ARG A 17 7.89 3.78 -3.89
CA ARG A 17 8.05 4.95 -4.76
C ARG A 17 9.12 4.70 -5.83
N GLY A 18 9.01 5.36 -6.97
CA GLY A 18 9.87 5.11 -8.13
C GLY A 18 11.35 5.51 -7.93
N ASP A 19 11.64 6.30 -6.91
CA ASP A 19 12.98 6.76 -6.52
C ASP A 19 13.60 5.94 -5.37
N GLN A 20 12.89 4.93 -4.86
CA GLN A 20 13.32 4.09 -3.76
C GLN A 20 13.91 2.76 -4.22
N THR A 21 14.80 2.20 -3.40
CA THR A 21 15.47 0.92 -3.72
C THR A 21 14.54 -0.29 -3.52
N GLY A 22 13.50 -0.12 -2.71
CA GLY A 22 12.53 -1.16 -2.38
C GLY A 22 13.03 -2.10 -1.29
N THR A 23 13.70 -1.53 -0.30
CA THR A 23 13.99 -2.19 0.98
C THR A 23 12.68 -2.48 1.74
N ILE A 24 12.76 -3.35 2.76
CA ILE A 24 11.62 -3.63 3.64
C ILE A 24 11.24 -2.35 4.40
N ASP A 25 12.23 -1.66 4.96
CA ASP A 25 12.03 -0.44 5.75
C ASP A 25 11.34 0.68 4.94
N GLU A 26 11.75 0.91 3.69
CA GLU A 26 11.08 1.89 2.80
C GLU A 26 9.62 1.51 2.57
N GLN A 27 9.33 0.23 2.37
CA GLN A 27 7.96 -0.24 2.13
C GLN A 27 7.10 -0.14 3.38
N GLU A 28 7.63 -0.47 4.57
CA GLU A 28 6.93 -0.32 5.84
C GLU A 28 6.60 1.15 6.14
N GLN A 29 7.57 2.05 5.93
CA GLN A 29 7.37 3.49 6.12
C GLN A 29 6.29 4.02 5.18
N ASN A 30 6.38 3.73 3.88
CA ASN A 30 5.39 4.18 2.90
C ASN A 30 3.98 3.64 3.21
N THR A 31 3.89 2.39 3.65
CA THR A 31 2.63 1.75 4.04
C THR A 31 2.02 2.47 5.23
N THR A 32 2.83 2.76 6.26
CA THR A 32 2.40 3.49 7.45
C THR A 32 1.87 4.88 7.09
N GLU A 33 2.65 5.67 6.37
CA GLU A 33 2.26 7.02 5.93
C GLU A 33 0.96 7.00 5.09
N THR A 34 0.80 5.99 4.23
CA THR A 34 -0.41 5.85 3.42
C THR A 34 -1.65 5.54 4.29
N LEU A 35 -1.50 4.63 5.25
CA LEU A 35 -2.60 4.16 6.09
C LEU A 35 -3.00 5.17 7.18
N GLU A 36 -2.10 6.05 7.63
CA GLU A 36 -2.42 7.13 8.56
C GLU A 36 -3.59 8.00 8.05
N ASN A 37 -3.64 8.24 6.74
CA ASN A 37 -4.71 9.00 6.09
C ASN A 37 -6.07 8.27 6.07
N LEU A 38 -6.12 6.98 6.45
CA LEU A 38 -7.35 6.17 6.49
C LEU A 38 -7.88 5.96 7.91
N VAL A 39 -7.12 6.35 8.94
CA VAL A 39 -7.50 6.15 10.36
C VAL A 39 -8.86 6.78 10.67
N PHE A 40 -9.20 7.90 10.04
CA PHE A 40 -10.49 8.56 10.24
C PHE A 40 -11.68 7.65 9.87
N LEU A 41 -11.57 6.79 8.85
CA LEU A 41 -12.64 5.88 8.45
C LEU A 41 -12.95 4.87 9.56
N ILE A 42 -11.91 4.40 10.25
CA ILE A 42 -12.05 3.52 11.41
C ILE A 42 -12.75 4.27 12.55
N ASN A 43 -12.32 5.51 12.83
CA ASN A 43 -12.92 6.36 13.87
C ASN A 43 -14.38 6.71 13.60
N GLU A 44 -14.77 6.86 12.33
CA GLU A 44 -16.17 7.06 11.91
C GLU A 44 -17.00 5.78 11.90
N GLY A 45 -16.39 4.63 12.24
CA GLY A 45 -17.08 3.35 12.42
C GLY A 45 -17.35 2.59 11.12
N TYR A 46 -16.58 2.85 10.06
CA TYR A 46 -16.65 2.09 8.82
C TYR A 46 -16.08 0.68 8.99
N ASP A 47 -16.66 -0.29 8.27
CA ASP A 47 -15.96 -1.51 7.92
C ASP A 47 -15.06 -1.20 6.72
N LEU A 48 -13.79 -1.61 6.78
CA LEU A 48 -12.77 -1.19 5.83
C LEU A 48 -12.25 -2.39 5.03
N VAL A 49 -12.22 -2.27 3.71
CA VAL A 49 -11.53 -3.19 2.81
C VAL A 49 -10.45 -2.41 2.08
N ILE A 50 -9.21 -2.88 2.15
CA ILE A 50 -8.06 -2.24 1.50
C ILE A 50 -7.51 -3.19 0.45
N THR A 51 -7.28 -2.67 -0.75
CA THR A 51 -6.57 -3.36 -1.83
C THR A 51 -5.42 -2.49 -2.32
N HIS A 52 -4.47 -3.07 -3.04
CA HIS A 52 -3.40 -2.31 -3.66
C HIS A 52 -2.94 -2.93 -4.99
N GLY A 53 -2.32 -2.10 -5.84
CA GLY A 53 -1.53 -2.60 -6.97
C GLY A 53 -0.15 -3.11 -6.51
N ASN A 54 0.48 -3.98 -7.30
CA ASN A 54 1.78 -4.60 -6.97
C ASN A 54 2.84 -4.42 -8.07
N GLY A 55 2.61 -3.53 -9.04
CA GLY A 55 3.47 -3.35 -10.22
C GLY A 55 4.94 -3.08 -9.89
N PRO A 56 5.28 -2.07 -9.06
CA PRO A 56 6.65 -1.80 -8.66
C PRO A 56 7.34 -2.99 -7.98
N GLN A 57 6.62 -3.72 -7.14
CA GLN A 57 7.14 -4.87 -6.40
C GLN A 57 7.47 -6.02 -7.35
N VAL A 58 6.55 -6.35 -8.25
CA VAL A 58 6.77 -7.38 -9.27
C VAL A 58 7.91 -6.97 -10.21
N GLY A 59 7.97 -5.70 -10.62
CA GLY A 59 9.05 -5.17 -11.44
C GLY A 59 10.43 -5.33 -10.78
N ASN A 60 10.55 -4.99 -9.49
CA ASN A 60 11.78 -5.17 -8.74
C ASN A 60 12.19 -6.64 -8.61
N ILE A 61 11.24 -7.55 -8.41
CA ILE A 61 11.52 -8.99 -8.35
C ILE A 61 12.04 -9.49 -9.71
N LEU A 62 11.40 -9.09 -10.80
CA LEU A 62 11.83 -9.46 -12.16
C LEU A 62 13.24 -8.94 -12.46
N MET A 63 13.53 -7.68 -12.16
CA MET A 63 14.87 -7.10 -12.38
C MET A 63 15.97 -7.83 -11.59
N ARG A 64 15.69 -8.25 -10.35
CA ARG A 64 16.63 -9.03 -9.54
C ARG A 64 16.85 -10.44 -10.10
N ASN A 65 15.81 -11.01 -10.70
CA ASN A 65 15.88 -12.35 -11.31
C ASN A 65 16.59 -12.32 -12.67
N ASP A 66 16.38 -11.28 -13.48
CA ASP A 66 17.05 -11.11 -14.78
C ASP A 66 18.53 -10.72 -14.64
N ALA A 67 18.94 -10.19 -13.48
CA ALA A 67 20.33 -9.88 -13.16
C ALA A 67 21.15 -11.11 -12.70
N HIS A 68 20.52 -12.28 -12.57
CA HIS A 68 21.15 -13.57 -12.25
C HIS A 68 21.38 -14.41 -13.51
#